data_AF-A0A383A9A7-F1
#
_entry.id   AF-A0A383A9A7-F1
#
_cell.length_a   1.000
_cell.length_b   1.000
_cell.length_c   1.000
_cell.angle_alpha   90.00
_cell.angle_beta   90.00
_cell.angle_gamma   90.00
#
_symmetry.space_group_name_H-M   'P 1'
#
loop_
_entity.id
_entity.type
_entity.pdbx_description
1 polymer ?
#
loop_
_entity_poly.entity_id
_entity_poly.type
_entity_poly.pdbx_seq_one_letter_code
_entity_poly.pdbx_strand_id
1 'polypeptide(L)'
;DFTATQANNLLTLTGGNTRVDRLEVDSASDYIDVDTALQIVANSELHLSASMVDIGANQISGSHASSGSFGYLNVHGDAIIKGDLTFGDANTDLITIGADIGSNLTPNADATYDLGTTSQGWNDLHLGSGAVINLDGGDVTLTHAAGKVTLGGDGAVEFDFANHEMTNVDINSGDIGAVTISAGLTWSAAQDLNNQNLTNVDIDSGAIDGTTIGAASHTTGKFTTLIATGDVDLGDATGDTITATGRFDSDLV
;
A
#
# COMPACT_ATOMS: atom_id res chain seq x y z
N ASP A 1 22.11 -35.34 67.81
CA ASP A 1 21.75 -34.66 69.07
C ASP A 1 21.48 -33.20 68.81
N PHE A 2 20.41 -32.71 69.42
CA PHE A 2 19.93 -31.34 69.28
C PHE A 2 19.87 -30.70 70.67
N THR A 3 20.30 -29.44 70.81
CA THR A 3 20.18 -28.67 72.06
C THR A 3 19.31 -27.45 71.84
N ALA A 4 18.18 -27.38 72.56
CA ALA A 4 17.35 -26.17 72.66
C ALA A 4 17.71 -25.39 73.92
N THR A 5 18.03 -24.12 73.76
CA THR A 5 18.22 -23.18 74.85
C THR A 5 17.25 -22.03 74.69
N GLN A 6 16.36 -21.83 75.66
CA GLN A 6 15.50 -20.64 75.73
C GLN A 6 16.11 -19.66 76.75
N ALA A 7 16.43 -18.45 76.30
CA ALA A 7 16.88 -17.36 77.15
C ALA A 7 16.51 -16.00 76.53
N ASN A 8 16.09 -15.02 77.33
CA ASN A 8 15.80 -13.65 76.88
C ASN A 8 14.90 -13.56 75.63
N ASN A 9 13.80 -14.33 75.60
CA ASN A 9 12.87 -14.43 74.45
C ASN A 9 13.49 -14.95 73.14
N LEU A 10 14.69 -15.53 73.19
CA LEU A 10 15.34 -16.20 72.06
C LEU A 10 15.36 -17.71 72.31
N LEU A 11 14.88 -18.47 71.33
CA LEU A 11 15.09 -19.91 71.26
C LEU A 11 16.27 -20.19 70.34
N THR A 12 17.37 -20.68 70.91
CA THR A 12 18.54 -21.11 70.15
C THR A 12 18.48 -22.61 69.94
N LEU A 13 18.58 -23.02 68.68
CA LEU A 13 18.61 -24.42 68.27
C LEU A 13 20.02 -24.74 67.71
N THR A 14 20.82 -25.58 68.38
CA THR A 14 22.12 -26.06 67.87
C THR A 14 22.08 -27.57 67.55
N GLY A 15 22.70 -27.98 66.44
CA GLY A 15 22.84 -29.40 66.06
C GLY A 15 22.29 -29.81 64.67
N GLY A 16 21.95 -28.85 63.79
CA GLY A 16 21.56 -29.13 62.40
C GLY A 16 20.17 -28.60 62.02
N ASN A 17 19.48 -29.30 61.11
CA ASN A 17 18.17 -28.89 60.59
C ASN A 17 17.06 -29.06 61.64
N THR A 18 16.09 -28.15 61.61
CA THR A 18 14.85 -28.28 62.39
C THR A 18 13.77 -28.93 61.52
N ARG A 19 13.07 -29.92 62.06
CA ARG A 19 11.88 -30.52 61.42
C ARG A 19 10.69 -30.32 62.34
N VAL A 20 9.61 -29.80 61.79
CA VAL A 20 8.32 -29.62 62.47
C VAL A 20 7.23 -30.13 61.55
N ASP A 21 6.12 -30.61 62.13
CA ASP A 21 4.94 -30.99 61.34
C ASP A 21 4.29 -29.74 60.70
N ARG A 22 4.36 -28.59 61.41
CA ARG A 22 3.88 -27.30 60.93
C ARG A 22 4.62 -26.16 61.65
N LEU A 23 5.14 -25.21 60.88
CA LEU A 23 5.63 -23.93 61.40
C LEU A 23 4.52 -22.88 61.21
N GLU A 24 4.01 -22.31 62.30
CA GLU A 24 3.04 -21.21 62.27
C GLU A 24 3.73 -19.90 62.68
N VAL A 25 3.41 -18.84 61.92
CA VAL A 25 3.81 -17.45 62.11
C VAL A 25 2.47 -16.71 62.01
N ASP A 26 1.84 -16.42 63.15
CA ASP A 26 0.38 -16.26 63.24
C ASP A 26 -0.08 -14.83 63.58
N SER A 27 0.80 -13.98 64.09
CA SER A 27 0.52 -12.56 64.30
C SER A 27 0.88 -11.73 63.06
N ALA A 28 0.19 -10.59 62.88
CA ALA A 28 0.50 -9.64 61.80
C ALA A 28 1.90 -9.01 61.88
N SER A 29 2.61 -9.20 63.00
CA SER A 29 3.98 -8.72 63.21
C SER A 29 5.01 -9.85 63.20
N ASP A 30 4.59 -11.10 63.02
CA ASP A 30 5.52 -12.21 62.99
C ASP A 30 6.06 -12.39 61.56
N TYR A 31 7.36 -12.63 61.45
CA TYR A 31 8.02 -12.83 60.17
C TYR A 31 9.21 -13.76 60.34
N ILE A 32 9.64 -14.38 59.24
CA ILE A 32 10.89 -15.11 59.18
C ILE A 32 11.96 -14.11 58.74
N ASP A 33 12.74 -13.62 59.72
CA ASP A 33 13.91 -12.80 59.45
C ASP A 33 15.10 -13.68 59.03
N VAL A 34 15.76 -13.32 57.94
CA VAL A 34 16.98 -14.01 57.46
C VAL A 34 18.03 -12.99 57.07
N ASP A 35 19.28 -13.20 57.49
CA ASP A 35 20.42 -12.30 57.19
C ASP A 35 20.84 -12.33 55.71
N THR A 36 20.51 -13.41 54.99
CA THR A 36 20.89 -13.59 53.57
C THR A 36 19.67 -13.92 52.70
N ALA A 37 19.47 -15.19 52.36
CA ALA A 37 18.38 -15.61 51.48
C ALA A 37 17.47 -16.62 52.17
N LEU A 38 16.16 -16.40 52.04
CA LEU A 38 15.16 -17.39 52.40
C LEU A 38 14.94 -18.32 51.19
N GLN A 39 15.28 -19.60 51.34
CA GLN A 39 14.98 -20.61 50.33
C GLN A 39 13.73 -21.39 50.74
N ILE A 40 12.65 -21.24 49.97
CA ILE A 40 11.43 -22.05 50.13
C ILE A 40 11.37 -23.02 48.96
N VAL A 41 11.51 -24.32 49.27
CA VAL A 41 11.41 -25.39 48.27
C VAL A 41 10.14 -26.17 48.53
N ALA A 42 9.19 -26.05 47.60
CA ALA A 42 8.03 -26.93 47.55
C ALA A 42 8.28 -28.04 46.53
N ASN A 43 7.88 -29.27 46.85
CA ASN A 43 7.97 -30.40 45.92
C ASN A 43 6.91 -30.33 44.80
N SER A 44 5.83 -29.58 45.00
CA SER A 44 4.72 -29.42 44.04
C SER A 44 4.38 -27.95 43.82
N GLU A 45 3.99 -27.23 44.88
CA GLU A 45 3.52 -25.84 44.75
C GLU A 45 3.85 -25.01 46.00
N LEU A 46 4.24 -23.76 45.79
CA LEU A 46 4.31 -22.74 46.84
C LEU A 46 3.09 -21.82 46.72
N HIS A 47 2.17 -21.90 47.67
CA HIS A 47 1.01 -21.02 47.72
C HIS A 47 1.31 -19.78 48.59
N LEU A 48 1.29 -18.59 47.99
CA LEU A 48 1.43 -17.30 48.69
C LEU A 48 0.11 -16.54 48.63
N SER A 49 -0.67 -16.60 49.71
CA SER A 49 -1.95 -15.88 49.81
C SER A 49 -1.75 -14.56 50.53
N ALA A 50 -1.29 -13.55 49.78
CA ALA A 50 -1.09 -12.19 50.28
C ALA A 50 -1.79 -11.16 49.38
N SER A 51 -2.26 -10.05 49.95
CA SER A 51 -2.81 -8.93 49.17
C SER A 51 -1.73 -8.24 48.31
N MET A 52 -0.47 -8.36 48.72
CA MET A 52 0.71 -7.87 48.02
C MET A 52 1.85 -8.86 48.24
N VAL A 53 2.54 -9.21 47.17
CA VAL A 53 3.84 -9.87 47.22
C VAL A 53 4.86 -8.84 46.75
N ASP A 54 5.54 -8.18 47.69
CA ASP A 54 6.63 -7.26 47.34
C ASP A 54 7.87 -8.09 47.03
N ILE A 55 8.36 -7.98 45.81
CA ILE A 55 9.57 -8.63 45.36
C ILE A 55 10.54 -7.52 45.02
N GLY A 56 11.55 -7.36 45.87
CA GLY A 56 12.55 -6.31 45.72
C GLY A 56 13.23 -6.33 44.35
N ALA A 57 13.93 -5.24 44.03
CA ALA A 57 14.55 -5.05 42.72
C ALA A 57 15.32 -6.29 42.23
N ASN A 58 15.03 -6.73 41.00
CA ASN A 58 15.72 -7.79 40.23
C ASN A 58 15.44 -9.26 40.60
N GLN A 59 14.34 -9.64 41.25
CA GLN A 59 14.19 -11.03 41.77
C GLN A 59 13.10 -11.94 41.19
N ILE A 60 12.10 -11.44 40.45
CA ILE A 60 11.19 -12.35 39.73
C ILE A 60 11.86 -12.78 38.42
N SER A 61 12.76 -13.76 38.49
CA SER A 61 13.18 -14.47 37.28
C SER A 61 12.27 -15.66 37.03
N GLY A 62 11.49 -15.59 35.95
CA GLY A 62 10.79 -16.73 35.39
C GLY A 62 11.72 -17.79 34.79
N SER A 63 13.05 -17.60 34.79
CA SER A 63 13.96 -18.72 34.50
C SER A 63 15.37 -18.52 35.06
N HIS A 64 15.88 -19.53 35.74
CA HIS A 64 17.30 -19.87 35.62
C HIS A 64 17.36 -21.07 34.67
N ALA A 65 17.54 -20.80 33.37
CA ALA A 65 17.81 -21.77 32.28
C ALA A 65 16.66 -22.52 31.55
N SER A 66 15.38 -22.39 31.91
CA SER A 66 14.26 -22.93 31.10
C SER A 66 12.95 -22.22 31.46
N SER A 67 12.08 -22.01 30.46
CA SER A 67 10.86 -21.19 30.47
C SER A 67 10.00 -21.23 31.75
N GLY A 68 9.65 -20.05 32.25
CA GLY A 68 8.55 -19.85 33.20
C GLY A 68 7.28 -19.46 32.44
N SER A 69 6.15 -20.09 32.77
CA SER A 69 4.84 -19.71 32.26
C SER A 69 4.04 -19.06 33.39
N PHE A 70 3.47 -17.89 33.15
CA PHE A 70 2.58 -17.23 34.10
C PHE A 70 1.12 -17.67 33.94
N GLY A 71 0.77 -18.42 32.89
CA GLY A 71 -0.61 -18.77 32.52
C GLY A 71 -1.45 -17.55 32.11
N TYR A 72 -1.62 -16.60 33.02
CA TYR A 72 -2.22 -15.28 32.82
C TYR A 72 -1.36 -14.20 33.47
N LEU A 73 -1.02 -13.18 32.69
CA LEU A 73 -0.30 -12.00 33.16
C LEU A 73 -1.16 -10.77 32.96
N ASN A 74 -1.51 -10.08 34.04
CA ASN A 74 -2.18 -8.77 33.99
C ASN A 74 -1.30 -7.72 34.67
N VAL A 75 -0.91 -6.70 33.91
CA VAL A 75 -0.07 -5.60 34.40
C VAL A 75 -0.94 -4.35 34.46
N HIS A 76 -1.15 -3.82 35.67
CA HIS A 76 -2.00 -2.64 35.88
C HIS A 76 -1.31 -1.31 35.56
N GLY A 77 0.01 -1.34 35.36
CA GLY A 77 0.84 -0.19 34.98
C GLY A 77 1.65 -0.50 33.73
N ASP A 78 2.82 0.11 33.65
CA ASP A 78 3.67 -0.03 32.47
C ASP A 78 4.40 -1.39 32.47
N ALA A 79 4.47 -2.00 31.29
CA ALA A 79 5.38 -3.09 31.01
C ALA A 79 6.52 -2.56 30.12
N ILE A 80 7.76 -2.78 30.54
CA ILE A 80 8.95 -2.48 29.73
C ILE A 80 9.67 -3.79 29.42
N ILE A 81 9.69 -4.17 28.15
CA ILE A 81 10.38 -5.37 27.66
C ILE A 81 11.53 -4.90 26.78
N LYS A 82 12.76 -5.10 27.27
CA LYS A 82 13.98 -4.61 26.60
C LYS A 82 14.50 -5.55 25.50
N GLY A 83 14.11 -6.82 25.57
CA GLY A 83 14.44 -7.81 24.56
C GLY A 83 13.29 -8.02 23.57
N ASP A 84 13.38 -9.09 22.80
CA ASP A 84 12.33 -9.45 21.86
C ASP A 84 11.07 -9.93 22.58
N LEU A 85 9.92 -9.65 21.98
CA LEU A 85 8.61 -10.11 22.41
C LEU A 85 7.94 -10.83 21.26
N THR A 86 7.61 -12.11 21.48
CA THR A 86 6.82 -12.92 20.54
C THR A 86 5.40 -13.02 21.07
N PHE A 87 4.43 -12.72 20.21
CA PHE A 87 3.01 -12.93 20.49
C PHE A 87 2.49 -14.12 19.69
N GLY A 88 1.79 -15.03 20.35
CA GLY A 88 1.18 -16.19 19.74
C GLY A 88 2.16 -17.28 19.30
N ASP A 89 1.64 -18.46 19.06
CA ASP A 89 2.27 -19.66 18.52
C ASP A 89 1.36 -20.46 17.56
N ALA A 90 0.16 -19.96 17.27
CA ALA A 90 -0.86 -20.53 16.40
C ALA A 90 -1.56 -19.44 15.55
N ASN A 91 -2.20 -19.86 14.46
CA ASN A 91 -2.96 -18.95 13.58
C ASN A 91 -4.28 -18.44 14.17
N THR A 92 -4.66 -18.93 15.36
CA THR A 92 -5.84 -18.48 16.11
C THR A 92 -5.50 -17.40 17.14
N ASP A 93 -4.22 -17.07 17.33
CA ASP A 93 -3.83 -16.06 18.29
C ASP A 93 -4.32 -14.68 17.88
N LEU A 94 -4.67 -13.89 18.89
CA LEU A 94 -5.18 -12.55 18.71
C LEU A 94 -4.33 -11.56 19.51
N ILE A 95 -3.81 -10.57 18.80
CA ILE A 95 -3.28 -9.37 19.42
C ILE A 95 -4.36 -8.29 19.31
N THR A 96 -4.83 -7.80 20.45
CA THR A 96 -5.74 -6.64 20.49
C THR A 96 -4.96 -5.41 20.97
N ILE A 97 -4.92 -4.37 20.14
CA ILE A 97 -4.24 -3.11 20.46
C ILE A 97 -5.30 -2.02 20.61
N GLY A 98 -5.58 -1.63 21.85
CA GLY A 98 -6.52 -0.54 22.16
C GLY A 98 -5.85 0.83 22.33
N ALA A 99 -4.55 0.93 22.07
CA ALA A 99 -3.74 2.13 22.29
C ALA A 99 -3.08 2.59 20.97
N ASP A 100 -2.54 3.81 20.99
CA ASP A 100 -1.81 4.36 19.86
C ASP A 100 -0.44 3.70 19.68
N ILE A 101 0.04 3.63 18.43
CA ILE A 101 1.41 3.22 18.11
C ILE A 101 2.28 4.48 18.03
N GLY A 102 3.23 4.61 18.96
CA GLY A 102 4.15 5.74 19.06
C GLY A 102 5.44 5.61 18.24
N SER A 103 5.52 4.66 17.32
CA SER A 103 6.74 4.35 16.54
C SER A 103 6.41 3.86 15.12
N ASN A 104 7.44 3.66 14.30
CA ASN A 104 7.29 2.92 13.05
C ASN A 104 7.05 1.44 13.33
N LEU A 105 6.36 0.76 12.40
CA LEU A 105 6.37 -0.69 12.28
C LEU A 105 7.33 -1.05 11.14
N THR A 106 8.42 -1.73 11.47
CA THR A 106 9.49 -2.06 10.51
C THR A 106 9.80 -3.55 10.62
N PRO A 107 9.56 -4.34 9.57
CA PRO A 107 9.94 -5.75 9.56
C PRO A 107 11.47 -5.91 9.63
N ASN A 108 11.93 -7.03 10.21
CA ASN A 108 13.37 -7.32 10.37
C ASN A 108 14.00 -8.02 9.16
N ALA A 109 13.20 -8.33 8.13
CA ALA A 109 13.63 -8.93 6.88
C ALA A 109 12.93 -8.24 5.70
N ASP A 110 13.69 -7.98 4.65
CA ASP A 110 13.21 -7.32 3.45
C ASP A 110 12.32 -8.25 2.61
N ALA A 111 11.31 -7.69 1.94
CA ALA A 111 10.37 -8.40 1.06
C ALA A 111 9.82 -9.75 1.61
N THR A 112 9.62 -9.85 2.93
CA THR A 112 9.28 -11.12 3.60
C THR A 112 7.88 -11.16 4.22
N TYR A 113 7.38 -10.04 4.72
CA TYR A 113 6.15 -9.99 5.52
C TYR A 113 5.06 -9.14 4.84
N ASP A 114 3.84 -9.68 4.80
CA ASP A 114 2.68 -9.04 4.18
C ASP A 114 1.88 -8.19 5.18
N LEU A 115 1.13 -7.22 4.65
CA LEU A 115 0.07 -6.51 5.36
C LEU A 115 -1.30 -7.10 4.99
N GLY A 116 -1.76 -8.08 5.77
CA GLY A 116 -2.99 -8.83 5.50
C GLY A 116 -2.74 -10.10 4.67
N THR A 117 -3.82 -10.78 4.27
CA THR A 117 -3.79 -12.01 3.45
C THR A 117 -4.94 -12.00 2.43
N THR A 118 -5.01 -13.01 1.55
CA THR A 118 -6.11 -13.17 0.58
C THR A 118 -7.48 -13.40 1.21
N SER A 119 -7.55 -13.87 2.47
CA SER A 119 -8.81 -14.10 3.18
C SER A 119 -9.09 -13.05 4.26
N GLN A 120 -8.10 -12.26 4.64
CA GLN A 120 -8.17 -11.31 5.74
C GLN A 120 -7.42 -10.02 5.36
N GLY A 121 -8.17 -9.04 4.85
CA GLY A 121 -7.65 -7.73 4.53
C GLY A 121 -7.91 -6.71 5.64
N TRP A 122 -7.15 -5.63 5.61
CA TRP A 122 -7.53 -4.39 6.29
C TRP A 122 -8.67 -3.73 5.53
N ASN A 123 -9.63 -3.14 6.24
CA ASN A 123 -10.75 -2.47 5.59
C ASN A 123 -10.29 -1.26 4.78
N ASP A 124 -9.46 -0.41 5.40
CA ASP A 124 -8.95 0.83 4.81
C ASP A 124 -7.48 1.05 5.20
N LEU A 125 -6.75 1.78 4.36
CA LEU A 125 -5.43 2.34 4.68
C LEU A 125 -5.51 3.86 4.65
N HIS A 126 -5.62 4.48 5.82
CA HIS A 126 -5.63 5.93 5.95
C HIS A 126 -4.21 6.47 6.09
N LEU A 127 -3.77 7.23 5.09
CA LEU A 127 -2.43 7.81 5.04
C LEU A 127 -2.48 9.33 5.12
N GLY A 128 -1.46 9.91 5.75
CA GLY A 128 -1.31 11.36 5.87
C GLY A 128 -1.04 12.08 4.54
N SER A 129 -1.08 13.41 4.57
CA SER A 129 -0.60 14.22 3.44
C SER A 129 0.88 13.93 3.17
N GLY A 130 1.24 13.69 1.90
CA GLY A 130 2.61 13.37 1.52
C GLY A 130 3.02 11.91 1.77
N ALA A 131 2.10 11.05 2.21
CA ALA A 131 2.40 9.63 2.34
C ALA A 131 2.76 9.00 0.99
N VAL A 132 3.70 8.06 1.05
CA VAL A 132 4.24 7.35 -0.11
C VAL A 132 4.11 5.85 0.14
N ILE A 133 3.40 5.15 -0.75
CA ILE A 133 3.56 3.70 -0.88
C ILE A 133 4.73 3.50 -1.84
N ASN A 134 5.83 2.93 -1.34
CA ASN A 134 7.07 2.76 -2.09
C ASN A 134 7.31 1.28 -2.37
N LEU A 135 7.42 0.93 -3.64
CA LEU A 135 7.67 -0.42 -4.12
C LEU A 135 9.14 -0.54 -4.55
N ASP A 136 9.78 -1.61 -4.07
CA ASP A 136 11.19 -1.96 -4.34
C ASP A 136 12.18 -0.78 -4.21
N GLY A 137 12.05 0.00 -3.13
CA GLY A 137 12.99 1.07 -2.83
C GLY A 137 12.93 2.29 -3.75
N GLY A 138 11.92 2.42 -4.61
CA GLY A 138 11.68 3.61 -5.43
C GLY A 138 11.42 3.32 -6.90
N ASP A 139 11.37 2.05 -7.31
CA ASP A 139 10.98 1.64 -8.66
C ASP A 139 9.60 2.21 -9.02
N VAL A 140 8.62 2.01 -8.12
CA VAL A 140 7.30 2.63 -8.22
C VAL A 140 6.86 3.23 -6.90
N THR A 141 6.34 4.45 -6.94
CA THR A 141 5.78 5.14 -5.78
C THR A 141 4.37 5.63 -6.06
N LEU A 142 3.46 5.44 -5.11
CA LEU A 142 2.17 6.14 -5.06
C LEU A 142 2.25 7.23 -4.01
N THR A 143 2.36 8.47 -4.46
CA THR A 143 2.48 9.63 -3.57
C THR A 143 1.16 10.39 -3.51
N HIS A 144 0.60 10.49 -2.31
CA HIS A 144 -0.61 11.27 -2.06
C HIS A 144 -0.30 12.78 -1.92
N ALA A 145 -1.03 13.59 -2.67
CA ALA A 145 -1.09 15.04 -2.55
C ALA A 145 -2.55 15.52 -2.58
N ALA A 146 -2.79 16.79 -2.24
CA ALA A 146 -4.14 17.35 -2.26
C ALA A 146 -4.79 17.21 -3.65
N GLY A 147 -5.86 16.41 -3.76
CA GLY A 147 -6.61 16.18 -4.99
C GLY A 147 -5.90 15.32 -6.04
N LYS A 148 -4.76 14.69 -5.72
CA LYS A 148 -3.99 13.91 -6.68
C LYS A 148 -3.24 12.75 -6.03
N VAL A 149 -3.21 11.61 -6.73
CA VAL A 149 -2.18 10.58 -6.53
C VAL A 149 -1.19 10.71 -7.68
N THR A 150 0.09 10.82 -7.35
CA THR A 150 1.16 10.83 -8.34
C THR A 150 1.85 9.48 -8.35
N LEU A 151 2.00 8.93 -9.55
CA LEU A 151 2.91 7.82 -9.81
C LEU A 151 4.29 8.37 -10.14
N GLY A 152 5.29 7.99 -9.35
CA GLY A 152 6.69 8.33 -9.57
C GLY A 152 7.56 7.08 -9.51
N GLY A 153 8.83 7.22 -9.85
CA GLY A 153 9.77 6.10 -9.89
C GLY A 153 11.11 6.52 -10.50
N ASP A 154 12.07 5.60 -10.58
CA ASP A 154 13.36 5.84 -11.22
C ASP A 154 13.35 5.66 -12.76
N GLY A 155 12.16 5.46 -13.35
CA GLY A 155 11.96 5.30 -14.78
C GLY A 155 10.57 5.72 -15.30
N ALA A 156 10.21 5.20 -16.47
CA ALA A 156 8.86 5.34 -17.00
C ALA A 156 7.93 4.43 -16.21
N VAL A 157 7.19 4.99 -15.24
CA VAL A 157 6.14 4.25 -14.55
C VAL A 157 5.05 3.94 -15.57
N GLU A 158 4.92 2.66 -15.91
CA GLU A 158 3.93 2.17 -16.87
C GLU A 158 2.66 1.72 -16.13
N PHE A 159 1.51 2.06 -16.71
CA PHE A 159 0.30 1.30 -16.44
C PHE A 159 0.11 0.28 -17.56
N ASP A 160 0.28 -1.01 -17.24
CA ASP A 160 -0.02 -2.08 -18.20
C ASP A 160 -1.53 -2.31 -18.26
N PHE A 161 -2.13 -1.90 -19.38
CA PHE A 161 -3.54 -2.11 -19.67
C PHE A 161 -3.79 -3.25 -20.67
N ALA A 162 -2.77 -4.04 -21.05
CA ALA A 162 -2.88 -5.04 -22.12
C ALA A 162 -3.97 -6.10 -21.89
N ASN A 163 -4.35 -6.35 -20.63
CA ASN A 163 -5.40 -7.31 -20.25
C ASN A 163 -6.66 -6.64 -19.66
N HIS A 164 -6.79 -5.31 -19.72
CA HIS A 164 -7.90 -4.57 -19.09
C HIS A 164 -8.63 -3.68 -20.09
N GLU A 165 -9.96 -3.80 -20.15
CA GLU A 165 -10.79 -2.86 -20.92
C GLU A 165 -10.80 -1.49 -20.23
N MET A 166 -10.24 -0.49 -20.89
CA MET A 166 -10.26 0.89 -20.42
C MET A 166 -11.41 1.67 -21.04
N THR A 167 -12.55 1.77 -20.35
CA THR A 167 -13.75 2.45 -20.87
C THR A 167 -13.88 3.92 -20.45
N ASN A 168 -13.07 4.38 -19.49
CA ASN A 168 -13.20 5.69 -18.84
C ASN A 168 -11.88 6.47 -18.77
N VAL A 169 -11.00 6.32 -19.77
CA VAL A 169 -9.77 7.14 -19.85
C VAL A 169 -10.14 8.56 -20.25
N ASP A 170 -9.93 9.50 -19.35
CA ASP A 170 -10.15 10.92 -19.59
C ASP A 170 -8.81 11.66 -19.60
N ILE A 171 -8.58 12.45 -20.64
CA ILE A 171 -7.40 13.29 -20.83
C ILE A 171 -7.89 14.71 -21.12
N ASN A 172 -8.13 15.47 -20.05
CA ASN A 172 -8.67 16.83 -20.11
C ASN A 172 -7.60 17.94 -20.26
N SER A 173 -6.31 17.58 -20.25
CA SER A 173 -5.21 18.54 -20.35
C SER A 173 -3.92 17.87 -20.83
N GLY A 174 -3.14 18.60 -21.62
CA GLY A 174 -1.87 18.15 -22.18
C GLY A 174 -2.00 17.56 -23.59
N ASP A 175 -0.87 17.50 -24.30
CA ASP A 175 -0.80 16.85 -25.61
C ASP A 175 -0.66 15.34 -25.43
N ILE A 176 -1.33 14.55 -26.26
CA ILE A 176 -1.07 13.11 -26.38
C ILE A 176 -0.16 12.91 -27.59
N GLY A 177 1.13 12.66 -27.34
CA GLY A 177 2.10 12.37 -28.39
C GLY A 177 1.96 10.94 -28.93
N ALA A 178 2.13 10.77 -30.24
CA ALA A 178 2.23 9.46 -30.91
C ALA A 178 1.03 8.50 -30.71
N VAL A 179 -0.19 9.03 -30.76
CA VAL A 179 -1.41 8.21 -30.70
C VAL A 179 -1.53 7.33 -31.95
N THR A 180 -1.56 6.01 -31.75
CA THR A 180 -1.93 5.04 -32.80
C THR A 180 -3.26 4.39 -32.43
N ILE A 181 -4.26 4.53 -33.29
CA ILE A 181 -5.57 3.89 -33.12
C ILE A 181 -5.69 2.85 -34.23
N SER A 182 -5.57 1.58 -33.87
CA SER A 182 -5.55 0.46 -34.82
C SER A 182 -6.95 0.08 -35.33
N ALA A 183 -8.00 0.54 -34.65
CA ALA A 183 -9.40 0.42 -35.05
C ALA A 183 -9.90 1.74 -35.68
N GLY A 184 -11.20 1.79 -36.01
CA GLY A 184 -11.84 3.03 -36.46
C GLY A 184 -11.86 4.09 -35.35
N LEU A 185 -11.52 5.32 -35.70
CA LEU A 185 -11.64 6.49 -34.83
C LEU A 185 -12.95 7.22 -35.12
N THR A 186 -13.83 7.30 -34.13
CA THR A 186 -15.07 8.08 -34.22
C THR A 186 -14.90 9.41 -33.52
N TRP A 187 -15.09 10.50 -34.25
CA TRP A 187 -15.14 11.85 -33.68
C TRP A 187 -16.60 12.24 -33.43
N SER A 188 -16.93 12.65 -32.20
CA SER A 188 -18.27 13.10 -31.84
C SER A 188 -18.53 14.58 -32.17
N ALA A 189 -17.49 15.30 -32.62
CA ALA A 189 -17.53 16.71 -32.98
C ALA A 189 -16.51 17.03 -34.09
N ALA A 190 -16.65 18.20 -34.71
CA ALA A 190 -15.71 18.71 -35.70
C ALA A 190 -14.28 18.76 -35.14
N GLN A 191 -13.31 18.37 -35.96
CA GLN A 191 -11.90 18.36 -35.61
C GLN A 191 -11.20 19.56 -36.25
N ASP A 192 -10.35 20.24 -35.48
CA ASP A 192 -9.35 21.16 -36.01
C ASP A 192 -8.02 20.41 -36.11
N LEU A 193 -7.54 20.23 -37.33
CA LEU A 193 -6.30 19.52 -37.62
C LEU A 193 -5.10 20.48 -37.74
N ASN A 194 -5.23 21.74 -37.29
CA ASN A 194 -4.15 22.72 -37.18
C ASN A 194 -3.28 22.83 -38.45
N ASN A 195 -3.91 22.86 -39.63
CA ASN A 195 -3.25 22.89 -40.94
C ASN A 195 -2.18 21.81 -41.15
N GLN A 196 -2.33 20.62 -40.55
CA GLN A 196 -1.42 19.50 -40.82
C GLN A 196 -1.65 18.93 -42.23
N ASN A 197 -0.57 18.45 -42.85
CA ASN A 197 -0.63 17.75 -44.14
C ASN A 197 -1.16 16.33 -43.93
N LEU A 198 -2.36 16.03 -44.44
CA LEU A 198 -2.91 14.68 -44.48
C LEU A 198 -2.69 14.07 -45.86
N THR A 199 -1.94 12.97 -45.94
CA THR A 199 -1.53 12.37 -47.22
C THR A 199 -2.49 11.33 -47.77
N ASN A 200 -3.40 10.81 -46.94
CA ASN A 200 -4.27 9.68 -47.27
C ASN A 200 -5.69 9.87 -46.70
N VAL A 201 -6.34 10.97 -47.07
CA VAL A 201 -7.72 11.25 -46.66
C VAL A 201 -8.69 10.54 -47.59
N ASP A 202 -9.58 9.74 -47.01
CA ASP A 202 -10.74 9.18 -47.70
C ASP A 202 -11.99 9.99 -47.34
N ILE A 203 -12.83 10.31 -48.33
CA ILE A 203 -14.05 11.12 -48.17
C ILE A 203 -15.18 10.43 -48.93
N ASP A 204 -15.93 9.59 -48.23
CA ASP A 204 -17.06 8.84 -48.80
C ASP A 204 -18.39 9.62 -48.76
N SER A 205 -18.46 10.73 -48.01
CA SER A 205 -19.68 11.53 -47.85
C SER A 205 -19.39 12.94 -47.34
N GLY A 206 -20.46 13.76 -47.28
CA GLY A 206 -20.41 15.15 -46.84
C GLY A 206 -20.12 16.14 -47.97
N ALA A 207 -20.09 17.42 -47.60
CA ALA A 207 -19.71 18.51 -48.49
C ALA A 207 -18.30 18.99 -48.15
N ILE A 208 -17.59 19.49 -49.16
CA ILE A 208 -16.33 20.20 -48.99
C ILE A 208 -16.64 21.69 -49.21
N ASP A 209 -17.08 22.35 -48.15
CA ASP A 209 -17.52 23.74 -48.22
C ASP A 209 -16.37 24.70 -47.88
N GLY A 210 -16.32 25.84 -48.58
CA GLY A 210 -15.36 26.92 -48.30
C GLY A 210 -13.88 26.56 -48.44
N THR A 211 -13.57 25.37 -48.98
CA THR A 211 -12.20 24.86 -49.08
C THR A 211 -11.72 24.94 -50.52
N THR A 212 -10.63 25.67 -50.75
CA THR A 212 -9.94 25.65 -52.04
C THR A 212 -9.21 24.32 -52.21
N ILE A 213 -9.59 23.56 -53.24
CA ILE A 213 -8.96 22.28 -53.56
C ILE A 213 -7.79 22.51 -54.52
N GLY A 214 -6.60 22.02 -54.13
CA GLY A 214 -5.43 21.96 -55.01
C GLY A 214 -4.48 23.17 -54.98
N ALA A 215 -4.78 24.26 -54.27
CA ALA A 215 -4.12 25.58 -54.41
C ALA A 215 -2.58 25.62 -54.49
N ALA A 216 -1.86 24.76 -53.76
CA ALA A 216 -0.39 24.77 -53.70
C ALA A 216 0.30 23.65 -54.52
N SER A 217 -0.39 22.54 -54.76
CA SER A 217 0.13 21.39 -55.50
C SER A 217 -1.02 20.70 -56.22
N HIS A 218 -1.21 21.06 -57.48
CA HIS A 218 -2.28 20.53 -58.32
C HIS A 218 -1.93 19.11 -58.79
N THR A 219 -2.95 18.24 -58.85
CA THR A 219 -2.87 16.92 -59.48
C THR A 219 -4.17 16.61 -60.22
N THR A 220 -4.27 15.43 -60.82
CA THR A 220 -5.47 14.99 -61.55
C THR A 220 -6.63 14.69 -60.59
N GLY A 221 -7.78 15.32 -60.78
CA GLY A 221 -9.06 14.85 -60.23
C GLY A 221 -9.74 13.87 -61.19
N LYS A 222 -10.40 12.84 -60.65
CA LYS A 222 -11.28 11.96 -61.42
C LYS A 222 -12.69 12.10 -60.89
N PHE A 223 -13.59 12.61 -61.70
CA PHE A 223 -15.00 12.76 -61.39
C PHE A 223 -15.82 11.86 -62.33
N THR A 224 -16.80 11.15 -61.79
CA THR A 224 -17.81 10.46 -62.62
C THR A 224 -18.75 11.47 -63.26
N THR A 225 -19.07 12.55 -62.53
CA THR A 225 -19.84 13.69 -63.01
C THR A 225 -19.33 14.94 -62.28
N LEU A 226 -19.01 15.97 -63.04
CA LEU A 226 -18.75 17.31 -62.52
C LEU A 226 -19.91 18.20 -62.93
N ILE A 227 -20.60 18.79 -61.94
CA ILE A 227 -21.68 19.75 -62.17
C ILE A 227 -21.22 21.07 -61.57
N ALA A 228 -21.01 22.07 -62.42
CA ALA A 228 -20.81 23.45 -62.02
C ALA A 228 -22.09 24.24 -62.30
N THR A 229 -22.56 24.99 -61.31
CA THR A 229 -23.79 25.81 -61.43
C THR A 229 -23.50 27.25 -61.87
N GLY A 230 -22.23 27.63 -61.94
CA GLY A 230 -21.76 28.91 -62.46
C GLY A 230 -20.77 28.71 -63.60
N ASP A 231 -20.09 29.79 -63.98
CA ASP A 231 -19.06 29.77 -65.01
C ASP A 231 -17.90 28.84 -64.61
N VAL A 232 -17.37 28.13 -65.60
CA VAL A 232 -16.19 27.27 -65.44
C VAL A 232 -15.08 27.83 -66.31
N ASP A 233 -14.05 28.34 -65.65
CA ASP A 233 -12.81 28.72 -66.32
C ASP A 233 -11.95 27.46 -66.50
N LEU A 234 -11.72 27.09 -67.77
CA LEU A 234 -10.87 25.96 -68.15
C LEU A 234 -9.58 26.48 -68.78
N GLY A 235 -8.47 26.26 -68.09
CA GLY A 235 -7.18 26.86 -68.41
C GLY A 235 -6.94 28.16 -67.65
N ASP A 236 -5.68 28.42 -67.32
CA ASP A 236 -5.21 29.60 -66.58
C ASP A 236 -4.08 30.35 -67.31
N ALA A 237 -3.61 29.85 -68.46
CA ALA A 237 -2.48 30.39 -69.19
C ALA A 237 -2.69 30.40 -70.71
N THR A 238 -1.91 31.25 -71.40
CA THR A 238 -1.89 31.27 -72.87
C THR A 238 -1.34 29.95 -73.40
N GLY A 239 -2.14 29.23 -74.18
CA GLY A 239 -1.75 27.96 -74.80
C GLY A 239 -2.40 26.72 -74.20
N ASP A 240 -3.26 26.88 -73.19
CA ASP A 240 -4.03 25.76 -72.64
C ASP A 240 -4.91 25.11 -73.70
N THR A 241 -5.09 23.80 -73.58
CA THR A 241 -5.91 23.01 -74.50
C THR A 241 -7.00 22.30 -73.73
N ILE A 242 -8.23 22.40 -74.24
CA ILE A 242 -9.38 21.67 -73.72
C ILE A 242 -9.58 20.45 -74.62
N THR A 243 -9.48 19.25 -74.05
CA THR A 243 -9.71 18.00 -74.77
C THR A 243 -11.05 17.40 -74.36
N ALA A 244 -12.04 17.49 -75.24
CA ALA A 244 -13.32 16.80 -75.09
C ALA A 244 -13.30 15.50 -75.91
N THR A 245 -13.23 14.35 -75.23
CA THR A 245 -13.29 13.04 -75.88
C THR A 245 -14.72 12.50 -76.02
N GLY A 246 -15.66 13.09 -75.29
CA GLY A 246 -17.10 12.82 -75.39
C GLY A 246 -17.80 13.70 -76.43
N ARG A 247 -19.14 13.61 -76.46
CA ARG A 247 -19.99 14.51 -77.25
C ARG A 247 -20.40 15.70 -76.38
N PHE A 248 -20.44 16.89 -76.95
CA PHE A 248 -21.19 17.99 -76.36
C PHE A 248 -22.68 17.65 -76.45
N ASP A 249 -23.39 17.79 -75.33
CA ASP A 249 -24.85 17.60 -75.25
C ASP A 249 -25.62 18.91 -75.57
N SER A 250 -24.88 19.96 -75.92
CA SER A 250 -25.42 21.26 -76.33
C SER A 250 -24.57 21.87 -77.44
N ASP A 251 -25.08 22.93 -78.05
CA ASP A 251 -24.33 23.71 -79.03
C ASP A 251 -23.19 24.46 -78.34
N LEU A 252 -22.02 24.49 -78.98
CA LEU A 252 -20.92 25.34 -78.56
C LEU A 252 -21.22 26.76 -79.06
N VAL A 253 -21.60 27.64 -78.12
CA VAL A 253 -21.93 29.05 -78.36
C VAL A 253 -20.75 29.97 -78.08
#